data_AF-A0A6I1NLR7-F1
#
_entry.id   AF-A0A6I1NLR7-F1
#
_cell.length_a   1.000
_cell.length_b   1.000
_cell.length_c   1.000
_cell.angle_alpha   90.00
_cell.angle_beta   90.00
_cell.angle_gamma   90.00
#
_symmetry.space_group_name_H-M   'P 1'
#
loop_
_entity.id
_entity.type
_entity.pdbx_description
1 polymer ?
#
loop_
_entity_poly.entity_id
_entity_poly.type
_entity_poly.pdbx_seq_one_letter_code
_entity_poly.pdbx_strand_id
1 'polypeptide(L)'
;MLPSHLMRMIGVCVNGDYNDPAVRQRIKFQCIPQLSQHRREVLNGSFKGRHDRPVGFICKMVKNAQLIRRTLTHAHQCLNLKEPCTNVLSFAAAQRRRNMGLAATA
;
A
#
# COMPACT_ATOMS: atom_id res chain seq x y z
N MET A 1 -13.14 17.64 -1.18
CA MET A 1 -11.78 17.62 -0.60
C MET A 1 -11.55 16.23 -0.03
N LEU A 2 -10.30 15.83 0.20
CA LEU A 2 -10.07 14.57 0.94
C LEU A 2 -10.66 14.71 2.35
N PRO A 3 -11.45 13.74 2.82
CA PRO A 3 -11.92 13.70 4.20
C PRO A 3 -10.75 13.84 5.19
N SER A 4 -10.98 14.57 6.29
CA SER A 4 -9.95 14.86 7.29
C SER A 4 -9.32 13.59 7.89
N HIS A 5 -10.11 12.53 8.09
CA HIS A 5 -9.61 11.24 8.58
C HIS A 5 -8.63 10.58 7.59
N LEU A 6 -8.90 10.65 6.28
CA LEU A 6 -7.98 10.13 5.25
C LEU A 6 -6.70 10.95 5.17
N MET A 7 -6.79 12.28 5.33
CA MET A 7 -5.60 13.13 5.43
C MET A 7 -4.73 12.76 6.64
N ARG A 8 -5.33 12.42 7.78
CA ARG A 8 -4.58 11.91 8.95
C ARG A 8 -3.90 10.58 8.64
N MET A 9 -4.58 9.65 7.96
CA MET A 9 -3.98 8.38 7.54
C MET A 9 -2.83 8.57 6.56
N ILE A 10 -2.97 9.51 5.62
CA ILE A 10 -1.87 9.92 4.74
C ILE A 10 -0.69 10.44 5.58
N GLY A 11 -0.95 11.29 6.57
CA GLY A 11 0.08 11.77 7.49
C GLY A 11 0.81 10.65 8.21
N VAL A 12 0.09 9.63 8.71
CA VAL A 12 0.69 8.44 9.34
C VAL A 12 1.54 7.64 8.34
N CYS A 13 1.10 7.49 7.10
CA CYS A 13 1.84 6.77 6.05
C CYS A 13 3.05 7.54 5.47
N VAL A 14 3.19 8.83 5.75
CA VAL A 14 4.33 9.64 5.26
C VAL A 14 5.31 9.93 6.39
N ASN A 15 4.80 10.32 7.55
CA ASN A 15 5.61 10.79 8.67
C ASN A 15 5.69 9.79 9.84
N GLY A 16 4.99 8.65 9.76
CA GLY A 16 5.01 7.65 10.81
C GLY A 16 6.39 7.00 10.97
N ASP A 17 6.76 6.66 12.20
CA ASP A 17 7.99 5.91 12.44
C ASP A 17 7.82 4.45 12.04
N TYR A 18 8.41 4.07 10.90
CA TYR A 18 8.39 2.71 10.39
C TYR A 18 9.25 1.73 11.19
N ASN A 19 10.07 2.19 12.14
CA ASN A 19 10.80 1.30 13.04
C ASN A 19 9.88 0.73 14.13
N ASP A 20 8.86 1.47 14.54
CA ASP A 20 7.86 1.03 15.52
C ASP A 20 6.92 -0.05 14.92
N PRO A 21 6.89 -1.27 15.48
CA PRO A 21 5.99 -2.34 15.04
C PRO A 21 4.50 -1.96 15.10
N ALA A 22 4.07 -1.17 16.09
CA ALA A 22 2.67 -0.78 16.25
C ALA A 22 2.23 0.17 15.13
N VAL A 23 3.09 1.11 14.75
CA VAL A 23 2.87 2.01 13.61
C VAL A 23 2.83 1.22 12.30
N ARG A 24 3.77 0.27 12.10
CA ARG A 24 3.74 -0.61 10.90
C ARG A 24 2.44 -1.41 10.80
N GLN A 25 2.00 -2.04 11.89
CA GLN A 25 0.74 -2.79 11.90
C GLN A 25 -0.45 -1.88 11.57
N ARG A 26 -0.51 -0.69 12.17
CA ARG A 26 -1.56 0.30 11.88
C ARG A 26 -1.59 0.69 10.40
N ILE A 27 -0.42 0.96 9.81
CA ILE A 27 -0.32 1.30 8.39
C ILE A 27 -0.82 0.14 7.52
N LYS A 28 -0.40 -1.10 7.84
CA LYS A 28 -0.71 -2.30 7.06
C LYS A 28 -2.17 -2.70 7.12
N PHE A 29 -2.76 -2.70 8.31
CA PHE A 29 -4.11 -3.24 8.54
C PHE A 29 -5.20 -2.18 8.50
N GLN A 30 -4.88 -0.89 8.70
CA GLN A 30 -5.88 0.18 8.70
C GLN A 30 -5.67 1.16 7.56
N CYS A 31 -4.51 1.81 7.49
CA CYS A 31 -4.32 2.94 6.57
C CYS A 31 -4.30 2.50 5.10
N ILE A 32 -3.52 1.47 4.73
CA ILE A 32 -3.42 0.99 3.35
C ILE A 32 -4.77 0.51 2.80
N PRO A 33 -5.54 -0.36 3.49
CA PRO A 33 -6.83 -0.82 3.00
C PRO A 33 -7.83 0.33 2.77
N GLN A 34 -7.95 1.24 3.74
CA GLN A 34 -8.93 2.34 3.67
C GLN A 34 -8.56 3.36 2.58
N LEU A 35 -7.28 3.73 2.46
CA LEU A 35 -6.82 4.62 1.40
C LEU A 35 -7.00 3.97 0.01
N SER A 36 -6.67 2.68 -0.13
CA SER A 36 -6.86 1.93 -1.38
C SER A 36 -8.34 1.81 -1.77
N GLN A 37 -9.22 1.53 -0.81
CA GLN A 37 -10.66 1.52 -1.02
C GLN A 37 -11.16 2.88 -1.48
N HIS A 38 -10.85 3.96 -0.74
CA HIS A 38 -11.32 5.30 -1.11
C HIS A 38 -10.82 5.71 -2.50
N ARG A 39 -9.57 5.39 -2.85
CA ARG A 39 -9.05 5.65 -4.19
C ARG A 39 -9.88 4.95 -5.27
N ARG A 40 -10.27 3.68 -5.06
CA ARG A 40 -11.13 2.94 -6.00
C ARG A 40 -12.52 3.55 -6.12
N GLU A 41 -13.13 3.92 -4.99
CA GLU A 41 -14.45 4.57 -4.95
C GLU A 41 -14.45 5.91 -5.68
N VAL A 42 -13.43 6.75 -5.44
CA VAL A 42 -13.27 8.04 -6.12
C VAL A 42 -13.11 7.86 -7.62
N LEU A 43 -12.29 6.90 -8.05
CA LEU A 43 -12.10 6.63 -9.48
C LEU A 43 -13.39 6.09 -10.12
N ASN A 44 -14.04 5.08 -9.54
CA ASN A 44 -15.30 4.55 -10.06
C ASN A 44 -16.42 5.60 -10.08
N GLY A 45 -16.57 6.36 -9.00
CA GLY A 45 -17.57 7.43 -8.87
C GLY A 45 -17.32 8.62 -9.80
N SER A 46 -16.06 8.85 -10.23
CA SER A 46 -15.73 9.92 -11.19
C SER A 46 -16.20 9.64 -12.62
N PHE A 47 -16.44 8.37 -12.98
CA PHE A 47 -16.93 8.02 -14.32
C PHE A 47 -18.46 8.13 -14.43
N LYS A 48 -19.22 7.88 -13.36
CA LYS A 48 -20.68 7.89 -13.37
C LYS A 48 -21.24 9.30 -13.16
N GLY A 49 -22.04 9.80 -14.12
CA GLY A 49 -22.68 11.13 -14.03
C GLY A 49 -21.70 12.30 -14.15
N ARG A 50 -20.57 12.10 -14.83
CA ARG A 50 -19.48 13.09 -14.94
C ARG A 50 -19.89 14.40 -15.64
N HIS A 51 -20.91 14.33 -16.50
CA HIS A 51 -21.39 15.43 -17.32
C HIS A 51 -22.22 16.44 -16.51
N ASP A 52 -22.81 15.99 -15.40
CA ASP A 52 -23.65 16.80 -14.51
C ASP A 52 -22.84 17.45 -13.38
N ARG A 53 -21.54 17.21 -13.33
CA ARG A 53 -20.65 17.66 -12.24
C ARG A 53 -20.08 19.05 -12.56
N PRO A 54 -19.86 19.89 -11.53
CA PRO A 54 -19.23 21.19 -11.72
C PRO A 54 -17.86 21.11 -12.40
N VAL A 55 -17.54 22.13 -13.20
CA VAL A 55 -16.24 22.29 -13.86
C VAL A 55 -15.12 22.19 -12.82
N GLY A 56 -14.10 21.39 -13.12
CA GLY A 56 -12.95 21.16 -12.21
C GLY A 56 -13.15 20.05 -11.16
N PHE A 57 -14.36 19.48 -11.02
CA PHE A 57 -14.62 18.35 -10.12
C PHE A 57 -13.72 17.14 -10.43
N ILE A 58 -13.68 16.73 -11.69
CA ILE A 58 -12.88 15.58 -12.15
C ILE A 58 -11.40 15.81 -11.88
N CYS A 59 -10.88 17.01 -12.23
CA CYS A 59 -9.48 17.37 -11.99
C CYS A 59 -9.12 17.27 -10.49
N LYS A 60 -10.01 17.72 -9.61
CA LYS A 60 -9.82 17.61 -8.15
C LYS A 60 -9.84 16.16 -7.66
N MET A 61 -10.73 15.33 -8.19
CA MET A 61 -10.79 13.89 -7.85
C MET A 61 -9.53 13.14 -8.31
N VAL A 62 -9.05 13.42 -9.52
CA VAL A 62 -7.81 12.84 -10.05
C VAL A 62 -6.61 13.25 -9.19
N LYS A 63 -6.49 14.53 -8.81
CA LYS A 63 -5.42 15.01 -7.91
C LYS A 63 -5.42 14.26 -6.57
N ASN A 64 -6.60 14.08 -5.96
CA ASN A 64 -6.72 13.33 -4.70
C ASN A 64 -6.32 11.86 -4.88
N ALA A 65 -6.77 11.21 -5.96
CA ALA A 65 -6.42 9.82 -6.25
C ALA A 65 -4.91 9.63 -6.52
N GLN A 66 -4.27 10.61 -7.16
CA GLN A 66 -2.82 10.64 -7.36
C GLN A 66 -2.07 10.78 -6.04
N LEU A 67 -2.51 11.66 -5.14
CA LEU A 67 -1.94 11.80 -3.81
C LEU A 67 -1.98 10.47 -3.06
N ILE A 68 -3.15 9.84 -2.99
CA ILE A 68 -3.28 8.53 -2.33
C ILE A 68 -2.36 7.49 -2.97
N ARG A 69 -2.30 7.43 -4.31
CA ARG A 69 -1.41 6.48 -5.00
C ARG A 69 0.04 6.68 -4.58
N ARG A 70 0.53 7.93 -4.55
CA ARG A 70 1.91 8.25 -4.13
C ARG A 70 2.16 7.84 -2.68
N THR A 71 1.22 8.14 -1.78
CA THR A 71 1.29 7.73 -0.37
C THR A 71 1.35 6.20 -0.22
N LEU A 72 0.52 5.46 -0.95
CA LEU A 72 0.54 4.00 -0.91
C LEU A 72 1.87 3.43 -1.41
N THR A 73 2.40 3.96 -2.52
CA THR A 73 3.71 3.56 -3.05
C THR A 73 4.82 3.80 -2.03
N HIS A 74 4.84 5.00 -1.41
CA HIS A 74 5.80 5.33 -0.35
C HIS A 74 5.70 4.34 0.81
N ALA A 75 4.49 4.13 1.35
CA ALA A 75 4.30 3.24 2.48
C ALA A 75 4.72 1.80 2.16
N HIS A 76 4.45 1.30 0.96
CA HIS A 76 4.92 -0.02 0.53
C HIS A 76 6.44 -0.12 0.45
N GLN A 77 7.11 0.91 -0.08
CA GLN A 77 8.59 0.94 -0.12
C GLN A 77 9.18 0.94 1.29
N CYS A 78 8.67 1.78 2.18
CA CYS A 78 9.14 1.84 3.56
C CYS A 78 8.90 0.53 4.32
N LEU A 79 7.74 -0.12 4.14
CA LEU A 79 7.46 -1.43 4.73
C LEU A 79 8.40 -2.51 4.21
N ASN A 80 8.65 -2.57 2.91
CA ASN A 80 9.55 -3.55 2.30
C ASN A 80 11.02 -3.38 2.75
N LEU A 81 11.43 -2.16 3.10
CA LEU A 81 12.77 -1.89 3.62
C LEU A 81 12.93 -2.31 5.09
N LYS A 82 11.84 -2.33 5.86
CA LYS A 82 11.85 -2.53 7.32
C LYS A 82 11.39 -3.91 7.75
N GLU A 83 10.55 -4.56 6.96
CA GLU A 83 10.23 -5.97 7.13
C GLU A 83 11.18 -6.81 6.28
N PRO A 84 11.78 -7.87 6.83
CA PRO A 84 12.46 -8.86 6.01
C PRO A 84 11.45 -9.42 4.99
N CYS A 85 11.81 -9.43 3.70
CA CYS A 85 11.10 -10.18 2.66
C CYS A 85 11.29 -11.70 2.85
N THR A 86 10.98 -12.24 4.02
CA THR A 86 11.11 -13.67 4.34
C THR A 86 9.91 -14.50 3.88
N ASN A 87 9.23 -14.09 2.81
CA ASN A 87 8.36 -15.00 2.06
C ASN A 87 9.15 -15.92 1.13
N VAL A 88 10.44 -15.63 0.91
CA VAL A 88 11.37 -16.63 0.39
C VAL A 88 11.84 -17.43 1.59
N LEU A 89 11.34 -18.67 1.73
CA LEU A 89 12.06 -19.72 2.47
C LEU A 89 13.51 -19.60 2.04
N SER A 90 14.38 -19.11 2.93
CA SER A 90 15.80 -18.80 2.69
C SER A 90 16.36 -19.56 1.48
N PHE A 91 16.92 -18.86 0.49
CA PHE A 91 17.52 -19.50 -0.69
C PHE A 91 18.48 -20.62 -0.28
N ALA A 92 19.22 -20.43 0.82
CA ALA A 92 20.07 -21.45 1.42
C ALA A 92 19.29 -22.65 2.01
N ALA A 93 18.10 -22.45 2.57
CA ALA A 93 17.21 -23.53 2.99
C ALA A 93 16.60 -24.30 1.79
N ALA A 94 16.24 -23.61 0.71
CA ALA A 94 15.79 -24.23 -0.53
C ALA A 94 16.90 -25.05 -1.21
N GLN A 95 18.12 -24.52 -1.23
CA GLN A 95 19.30 -25.20 -1.79
C GLN A 95 19.72 -26.41 -0.96
N ARG A 96 19.65 -26.33 0.38
CA ARG A 96 19.86 -27.49 1.25
C ARG A 96 18.87 -28.62 0.99
N ARG A 97 17.58 -28.32 0.81
CA ARG A 97 16.57 -29.32 0.45
C ARG A 97 16.82 -29.95 -0.92
N ARG A 98 17.21 -29.15 -1.92
CA ARG A 98 17.58 -29.67 -3.25
C ARG A 98 18.78 -30.63 -3.18
N ASN A 99 19.82 -30.27 -2.42
CA ASN A 99 21.01 -31.10 -2.29
C ASN A 99 20.74 -32.39 -1.50
N MET A 100 19.89 -32.34 -0.46
CA MET A 100 19.46 -33.56 0.25
C MET A 100 18.60 -34.47 -0.62
N GLY A 101 17.73 -33.90 -1.47
CA GLY A 101 16.93 -34.67 -2.42
C GLY A 101 17.79 -35.39 -3.48
N LEU A 102 18.88 -34.76 -3.93
CA LEU A 102 19.82 -35.38 -4.88
C LEU A 102 20.66 -36.50 -4.24
N ALA A 103 21.02 -36.36 -2.97
CA ALA A 103 21.78 -37.37 -2.22
C ALA A 103 20.94 -38.61 -1.83
N ALA A 104 19.61 -38.49 -1.82
CA ALA A 104 18.69 -39.59 -1.54
C ALA A 104 18.32 -40.41 -2.80
N THR A 105 18.70 -39.94 -3.98
CA THR A 105 18.40 -40.57 -5.28
C THR A 105 19.65 -41.09 -6.02
N ALA A 106 20.82 -41.05 -5.37
CA ALA A 106 22.08 -41.61 -5.86
C ALA A 106 22.40 -42.87 -5.05
#